data_AF-A0A0S3R575-F1
#
_entry.id   AF-A0A0S3R575-F1
#
_cell.length_a   1.000
_cell.length_b   1.000
_cell.length_c   1.000
_cell.angle_alpha   90.00
_cell.angle_beta   90.00
_cell.angle_gamma   90.00
#
_symmetry.space_group_name_H-M   'P 1'
#
loop_
_entity.id
_entity.type
_entity.pdbx_description
1 polymer ?
#
loop_
_entity_poly.entity_id
_entity_poly.type
_entity_poly.pdbx_seq_one_letter_code
_entity_poly.pdbx_strand_id
1 'polypeptide(L)' 'MSVSGPRLVVGIDLKKKAWEQETPLHNRWHPDIPSVAEVTPGEVFRVEMVDFSGGAITNNLTAHDVKHLHPLTVSS' A
#
# COMPACT_ATOMS: atom_id res chain seq x y z
N MET A 1 19.45 -16.58 1.16
CA MET A 1 19.17 -16.18 2.56
C MET A 1 17.71 -16.51 2.80
N SER A 2 17.39 -17.45 3.71
CA SER A 2 16.01 -17.74 4.02
C SER A 2 15.39 -16.52 4.69
N VAL A 3 14.28 -16.01 4.12
CA VAL A 3 13.51 -14.95 4.77
C VAL A 3 12.83 -15.61 5.97
N SER A 4 13.43 -15.45 7.15
CA SER A 4 12.89 -15.90 8.42
C SER A 4 11.71 -15.00 8.81
N GLY A 5 10.48 -15.44 8.55
CA GLY A 5 9.26 -14.74 8.96
C GLY A 5 8.00 -15.24 8.23
N PRO A 6 6.81 -14.75 8.62
CA PRO A 6 5.55 -15.03 7.93
C PRO A 6 5.65 -14.69 6.43
N ARG A 7 4.94 -15.47 5.59
CA ARG A 7 4.90 -15.25 4.14
C ARG A 7 4.40 -13.84 3.82
N LEU A 8 5.15 -13.10 3.01
CA LEU A 8 4.71 -11.81 2.48
C LEU A 8 3.69 -12.05 1.37
N VAL A 9 2.49 -11.48 1.55
CA VAL A 9 1.35 -11.67 0.65
C VAL A 9 1.14 -10.46 -0.25
N VAL A 10 1.31 -9.26 0.32
CA VAL A 10 1.27 -7.99 -0.41
C VAL A 10 2.53 -7.23 -0.04
N GLY A 11 3.43 -7.05 -1.01
CA GLY A 11 4.63 -6.23 -0.87
C GLY A 11 4.38 -4.80 -1.34
N ILE A 12 5.06 -3.84 -0.72
CA ILE A 12 4.98 -2.42 -1.09
C ILE A 12 6.36 -1.87 -1.39
N ASP A 13 6.51 -1.21 -2.54
CA ASP A 13 7.67 -0.40 -2.86
C ASP A 13 7.37 1.08 -2.63
N LEU A 14 7.92 1.67 -1.55
CA LEU A 14 7.73 3.08 -1.21
C LEU A 14 8.29 4.07 -2.24
N LYS A 15 9.08 3.59 -3.23
CA LYS A 15 9.58 4.43 -4.33
C LYS A 15 8.64 4.47 -5.53
N LYS A 16 7.63 3.62 -5.56
CA LYS A 16 6.66 3.52 -6.66
C LYS A 16 5.32 4.14 -6.26
N LYS A 17 4.62 4.71 -7.24
CA LYS A 17 3.26 5.21 -7.02
C LYS A 17 2.29 4.04 -6.84
N ALA A 18 1.11 4.33 -6.28
CA ALA A 18 0.08 3.33 -6.00
C ALA A 18 -0.29 2.45 -7.21
N TRP A 19 -0.34 3.02 -8.40
CA TRP A 19 -0.65 2.34 -9.66
C TRP A 19 0.57 1.67 -10.33
N GLU A 20 1.78 1.90 -9.83
CA GLU A 20 3.03 1.30 -10.33
C GLU A 20 3.48 0.10 -9.48
N GLN A 21 2.78 -0.17 -8.37
CA GLN A 21 2.99 -1.36 -7.55
C GLN A 21 2.75 -2.62 -8.38
N GLU A 22 3.41 -3.72 -8.00
CA GLU A 22 3.19 -5.04 -8.65
C GLU A 22 1.71 -5.43 -8.59
N THR A 23 1.08 -5.15 -7.46
CA THR A 23 -0.38 -5.18 -7.31
C THR A 23 -0.88 -3.75 -7.13
N PRO A 24 -1.58 -3.17 -8.12
CA PRO A 24 -2.11 -1.82 -8.02
C PRO A 24 -2.99 -1.63 -6.79
N LEU A 25 -2.74 -0.56 -6.03
CA LEU A 25 -3.53 -0.23 -4.86
C LEU A 25 -4.83 0.45 -5.28
N HIS A 26 -5.89 0.17 -4.53
CA HIS A 26 -7.20 0.80 -4.72
C HIS A 26 -7.59 1.57 -3.46
N ASN A 27 -8.29 2.69 -3.65
CA ASN A 27 -8.79 3.55 -2.56
C ASN A 27 -10.33 3.60 -2.52
N ARG A 28 -10.99 2.65 -3.20
CA ARG A 28 -12.45 2.50 -3.27
C ARG A 28 -12.82 1.05 -3.07
N TRP A 29 -14.00 0.82 -2.53
CA TRP A 29 -14.59 -0.50 -2.42
C TRP A 29 -15.54 -0.74 -3.59
N HIS A 30 -15.30 -1.81 -4.34
CA HIS A 30 -16.16 -2.25 -5.42
C HIS A 30 -16.11 -3.79 -5.50
N PRO A 31 -17.25 -4.48 -5.70
CA PRO A 31 -17.29 -5.95 -5.77
C PRO A 31 -16.41 -6.53 -6.89
N ASP A 32 -16.18 -5.77 -7.96
CA ASP A 32 -15.38 -6.20 -9.10
C ASP A 32 -13.86 -6.08 -8.88
N ILE A 33 -13.41 -5.57 -7.74
CA ILE A 33 -11.97 -5.52 -7.42
C ILE A 33 -11.48 -6.96 -7.17
N PRO A 34 -10.50 -7.46 -7.94
CA PRO A 34 -10.04 -8.83 -7.81
C PRO A 34 -9.32 -9.07 -6.47
N SER A 35 -9.38 -10.31 -5.99
CA SER A 35 -8.54 -10.73 -4.86
C SER A 35 -7.07 -10.70 -5.27
N VAL A 36 -6.23 -10.22 -4.36
CA VAL A 36 -4.78 -10.10 -4.61
C VAL A 36 -3.99 -11.31 -4.11
N ALA A 37 -4.60 -12.12 -3.24
CA ALA A 37 -4.00 -13.33 -2.70
C ALA A 37 -5.01 -14.23 -2.00
N GLU A 38 -4.60 -15.48 -1.79
CA GLU A 38 -5.31 -16.48 -0.99
C GLU A 38 -4.44 -16.90 0.21
N VAL A 39 -5.10 -17.20 1.32
CA VAL A 39 -4.49 -17.67 2.58
C VAL A 39 -5.33 -18.79 3.15
N THR A 40 -4.69 -19.68 3.91
CA THR A 40 -5.39 -20.79 4.56
C THR A 40 -5.89 -20.40 5.95
N PRO A 41 -7.02 -20.95 6.44
CA PRO A 41 -7.47 -20.71 7.81
C PRO A 41 -6.38 -21.08 8.83
N GLY A 42 -6.03 -20.13 9.71
CA GLY A 42 -4.96 -20.31 10.71
C GLY A 42 -3.55 -19.92 10.22
N GLU A 43 -3.38 -19.53 8.96
CA GLU A 43 -2.10 -19.04 8.44
C GLU A 43 -1.75 -17.66 9.02
N VAL A 44 -0.50 -17.52 9.48
CA VAL A 44 0.08 -16.22 9.81
C VAL A 44 0.84 -15.71 8.60
N PHE A 45 0.48 -14.53 8.12
CA PHE A 45 1.04 -13.91 6.92
C PHE A 45 1.29 -12.41 7.14
N ARG A 46 2.05 -11.80 6.23
CA ARG A 46 2.40 -10.38 6.28
C ARG A 46 1.77 -9.63 5.10
N VAL A 47 1.22 -8.46 5.39
CA VAL A 47 0.73 -7.47 4.42
C VAL A 47 1.47 -6.19 4.70
N GLU A 48 2.23 -5.70 3.73
CA GLU A 48 2.84 -4.39 3.79
C GLU A 48 1.83 -3.33 3.34
N MET A 49 1.93 -2.14 3.91
CA MET A 49 0.99 -1.05 3.67
C MET A 49 1.76 0.24 3.44
N VAL A 50 1.25 1.06 2.53
CA VAL A 50 1.62 2.47 2.44
C VAL A 50 0.74 3.27 3.41
N ASP A 51 1.23 4.41 3.88
CA ASP A 51 0.39 5.31 4.65
C ASP A 51 -0.77 5.84 3.80
N PHE A 52 -1.81 6.37 4.48
CA PHE A 52 -3.04 6.80 3.81
C PHE A 52 -2.83 7.87 2.72
N SER A 53 -1.75 8.65 2.80
CA SER A 53 -1.42 9.69 1.83
C SER A 53 -0.73 9.14 0.57
N GLY A 54 -0.30 7.88 0.59
CA GLY A 54 0.49 7.29 -0.49
C GLY A 54 1.92 7.83 -0.54
N GLY A 55 2.50 8.22 0.60
CA GLY A 55 3.85 8.80 0.69
C GLY A 55 3.93 10.31 0.41
N ALA A 56 2.82 11.03 0.42
CA ALA A 56 2.79 12.47 0.13
C ALA A 56 3.25 13.34 1.32
N ILE A 57 3.16 12.83 2.56
CA ILE A 57 3.61 13.55 3.75
C ILE A 57 5.11 13.29 3.99
N THR A 58 5.93 14.33 3.94
CA THR A 58 7.39 14.22 4.07
C THR A 58 7.90 14.70 5.44
N ASN A 59 9.18 14.41 5.74
CA ASN A 59 9.83 14.82 6.99
C ASN A 59 10.44 16.25 6.93
N ASN A 60 9.81 17.15 6.18
CA ASN A 60 10.32 18.51 5.99
C ASN A 60 10.00 19.48 7.14
N LEU A 61 9.37 19.00 8.23
CA LEU A 61 9.01 19.79 9.42
C LEU A 61 8.20 21.06 9.11
N THR A 62 7.41 21.06 8.04
CA THR A 62 6.46 22.12 7.69
C THR A 62 5.06 21.55 7.46
N ALA A 63 4.04 22.39 7.56
CA ALA A 63 2.66 22.00 7.26
C ALA A 63 2.32 22.04 5.75
N HIS A 64 3.30 22.27 4.87
CA HIS A 64 3.07 22.47 3.45
C HIS A 64 2.43 21.23 2.80
N ASP A 65 2.98 20.05 3.07
CA ASP A 65 2.49 18.79 2.49
C ASP A 65 1.05 18.48 2.93
N VAL A 66 0.72 18.77 4.19
CA VAL A 66 -0.64 18.60 4.72
C VAL A 66 -1.62 19.55 4.03
N LYS A 67 -1.23 20.80 3.82
CA LYS A 67 -2.06 21.82 3.16
C LYS A 67 -2.33 21.49 1.69
N HIS A 68 -1.34 20.90 1.01
CA HIS A 68 -1.38 20.62 -0.43
C HIS A 68 -1.65 19.14 -0.75
N LEU A 69 -2.03 18.35 0.25
CA LEU A 69 -2.35 16.94 0.07
C LEU A 69 -3.55 16.78 -0.87
N HIS A 70 -3.36 16.04 -1.95
CA HIS A 70 -4.45 15.65 -2.84
C HIS A 70 -5.01 14.28 -2.42
N PRO A 71 -6.31 14.16 -2.06
CA PRO A 71 -6.90 12.89 -1.60
C PRO A 71 -6.90 11.75 -2.63
N LEU A 72 -6.66 12.09 -3.90
CA LEU A 72 -6.61 11.16 -5.03
C LEU A 72 -5.19 10.69 -5.36
N THR A 73 -4.20 10.97 -4.52
CA THR A 73 -2.80 10.56 -4.73
C THR A 73 -2.65 9.02 -4.82
N VAL A 74 -3.60 8.27 -4.26
CA VAL A 74 -3.64 6.81 -4.27
C VAL A 74 -4.68 6.21 -5.23
N SER A 75 -5.36 7.01 -6.05
CA SER A 75 -6.23 6.49 -7.12
C SER A 75 -5.48 6.41 -8.44
N SER A 76 -5.61 5.28 -9.11
CA SER A 76 -5.37 5.09 -10.55
C SER A 76 -6.46 5.75 -11.38
#